data_AF-H2Y6Y5-F1
#
_entry.id   AF-H2Y6Y5-F1
#
_cell.length_a   1.000
_cell.length_b   1.000
_cell.length_c   1.000
_cell.angle_alpha   90.00
_cell.angle_beta   90.00
_cell.angle_gamma   90.00
#
_symmetry.space_group_name_H-M   'P 1'
#
loop_
_entity.id
_entity.type
_entity.pdbx_description
1 polymer ?
#
loop_
_entity_poly.entity_id
_entity_poly.type
_entity_poly.pdbx_seq_one_letter_code
_entity_poly.pdbx_strand_id
1 'polypeptide(L)'
;MLILLILSLDLGFCSWGYNLDTGVGAFRYIVSPRQSTLLSESPSFFGYSFKIIKNGTETSFIIGAPKAITFTNGNESCAPDLKATGDLLECPVSNLFASTPANPTCNSRNPPGTQRGDAFGQSVDLSPDGNLLACSPGKLQCCSSAVYLPGYCYNEDNHNRSWMEDVKSSQNHCLSIQLDLMFVLDGSESVTISNFELVKNWTIDVASSFDIGSGLTKIGVIQYSHYWEELGSSDTIQTYIKTEIPLGSIKSQAKFAAQVRKIRYHQFSTFTAHAINKTIRDFQNSARWNDANTRKVIILLTDGRSSDFEYLPYSAA
;
A
#
# COMPACT_ATOMS: atom_id res chain seq x y z
N MET A 1 0.11 31.52 8.13
CA MET A 1 -0.06 30.77 6.87
C MET A 1 0.66 29.44 7.06
N LEU A 2 -0.06 28.35 7.38
CA LEU A 2 0.57 27.04 7.57
C LEU A 2 0.91 26.46 6.19
N ILE A 3 2.18 26.18 5.94
CA ILE A 3 2.65 25.45 4.77
C ILE A 3 2.92 24.02 5.21
N LEU A 4 2.10 23.09 4.74
CA LEU A 4 2.32 21.65 4.89
C LEU A 4 3.08 21.17 3.66
N LEU A 5 4.37 20.88 3.82
CA LEU A 5 5.23 20.29 2.78
C LEU A 5 5.25 18.78 2.97
N ILE A 6 4.57 18.05 2.06
CA ILE A 6 4.68 16.60 1.94
C ILE A 6 5.31 16.32 0.57
N LEU A 7 6.56 15.86 0.57
CA LEU A 7 7.26 15.40 -0.63
C LEU A 7 7.14 13.88 -0.70
N SER A 8 6.52 13.39 -1.78
CA SER A 8 6.60 11.99 -2.21
C SER A 8 6.91 12.01 -3.71
N LEU A 9 8.06 11.45 -4.07
CA LEU A 9 8.52 11.27 -5.45
C LEU A 9 8.32 9.79 -5.79
N ASP A 10 7.46 9.49 -6.76
CA ASP A 10 7.78 8.61 -7.90
C ASP A 10 6.57 8.40 -8.83
N LEU A 11 6.74 8.93 -10.06
CA LEU A 11 6.37 8.46 -11.43
C LEU A 11 5.37 7.29 -11.56
N GLY A 12 4.40 7.21 -12.49
CA GLY A 12 4.05 7.96 -13.71
C GLY A 12 3.22 7.05 -14.66
N PHE A 13 2.13 7.58 -15.25
CA PHE A 13 1.33 7.12 -16.43
C PHE A 13 0.74 5.67 -16.41
N CYS A 14 -0.40 5.31 -17.02
CA CYS A 14 -1.15 5.81 -18.18
C CYS A 14 -2.65 5.41 -18.09
N SER A 15 -3.51 6.21 -18.73
CA SER A 15 -4.99 6.11 -18.82
C SER A 15 -5.48 5.13 -19.89
N TRP A 16 -6.69 4.55 -19.73
CA TRP A 16 -7.71 4.40 -20.79
C TRP A 16 -9.13 4.45 -20.19
N GLY A 17 -10.03 5.15 -20.88
CA GLY A 17 -11.39 5.48 -20.45
C GLY A 17 -12.47 4.49 -20.89
N TYR A 18 -13.59 4.54 -20.18
CA TYR A 18 -14.82 3.79 -20.44
C TYR A 18 -15.82 4.66 -21.20
N ASN A 19 -16.49 4.09 -22.20
CA ASN A 19 -17.71 4.66 -22.77
C ASN A 19 -18.89 3.77 -22.35
N LEU A 20 -19.83 4.34 -21.61
CA LEU A 20 -20.89 3.63 -20.88
C LEU A 20 -22.20 3.45 -21.69
N ASP A 21 -22.26 3.80 -22.99
CA ASP A 21 -23.58 3.99 -23.64
C ASP A 21 -23.91 3.13 -24.87
N THR A 22 -23.05 2.26 -25.42
CA THR A 22 -23.40 1.59 -26.72
C THR A 22 -23.22 0.09 -26.83
N GLY A 23 -22.80 -0.63 -25.79
CA GLY A 23 -23.02 -2.09 -25.68
C GLY A 23 -22.52 -3.03 -26.80
N VAL A 24 -21.74 -2.59 -27.79
CA VAL A 24 -21.07 -3.47 -28.78
C VAL A 24 -19.83 -2.78 -29.37
N GLY A 25 -18.73 -3.52 -29.48
CA GLY A 25 -17.55 -3.17 -30.28
C GLY A 25 -16.88 -4.43 -30.81
N ALA A 26 -16.98 -4.65 -32.12
CA ALA A 26 -16.65 -5.89 -32.83
C ALA A 26 -15.27 -5.86 -33.51
N PHE A 27 -14.69 -7.04 -33.75
CA PHE A 27 -13.84 -7.28 -34.93
C PHE A 27 -14.25 -8.56 -35.67
N ARG A 28 -14.25 -8.47 -37.00
CA ARG A 28 -14.68 -9.48 -37.97
C ARG A 28 -13.70 -10.65 -38.05
N TYR A 29 -14.22 -11.88 -38.01
CA TYR A 29 -13.69 -13.01 -38.76
C TYR A 29 -14.77 -13.52 -39.73
N ILE A 30 -14.38 -14.01 -40.91
CA ILE A 30 -15.28 -14.73 -41.81
C ILE A 30 -15.64 -16.05 -41.13
N VAL A 31 -16.71 -16.06 -40.35
CA VAL A 31 -17.31 -17.28 -39.83
C VAL A 31 -18.33 -17.73 -40.87
N SER A 32 -18.17 -18.92 -41.43
CA SER A 32 -19.27 -19.57 -42.14
C SER A 32 -20.38 -19.81 -41.11
N PRO A 33 -21.55 -19.14 -41.19
CA PRO A 33 -22.59 -19.28 -40.16
C PRO A 33 -23.22 -20.67 -40.11
N ARG A 34 -22.89 -21.55 -41.08
CA ARG A 34 -23.42 -22.90 -41.18
C ARG A 34 -22.67 -23.92 -40.31
N GLN A 35 -21.51 -23.57 -39.74
CA GLN A 35 -20.68 -24.46 -38.90
C GLN A 35 -20.00 -23.67 -37.76
N SER A 36 -20.79 -23.13 -36.83
CA SER A 36 -20.27 -22.49 -35.61
C SER A 36 -20.40 -23.43 -34.41
N THR A 37 -19.31 -23.62 -33.68
CA THR A 37 -19.30 -24.33 -32.38
C THR A 37 -19.41 -23.30 -31.26
N LEU A 38 -20.43 -23.41 -30.41
CA LEU A 38 -20.62 -22.56 -29.24
C LEU A 38 -19.95 -23.21 -28.02
N LEU A 39 -19.08 -22.47 -27.35
CA LEU A 39 -18.53 -22.82 -26.03
C LEU A 39 -19.16 -21.91 -24.99
N SER A 40 -19.88 -22.50 -24.03
CA SER A 40 -20.50 -21.78 -22.93
C SER A 40 -20.46 -22.68 -21.69
N GLU A 41 -19.88 -22.17 -20.62
CA GLU A 41 -19.99 -22.74 -19.27
C GLU A 41 -20.60 -21.71 -18.31
N SER A 42 -21.16 -22.18 -17.19
CA SER A 42 -21.72 -21.33 -16.13
C SER A 42 -20.74 -21.04 -14.97
N PRO A 43 -19.57 -20.43 -15.23
CA PRO A 43 -19.00 -19.48 -14.28
C PRO A 43 -19.19 -18.04 -14.78
N SER A 44 -19.43 -17.13 -13.84
CA SER A 44 -19.52 -15.68 -14.10
C SER A 44 -18.30 -15.23 -14.93
N PHE A 45 -18.54 -14.52 -16.05
CA PHE A 45 -17.51 -13.99 -16.96
C PHE A 45 -16.64 -15.01 -17.71
N PHE A 46 -17.13 -16.23 -17.98
CA PHE A 46 -16.49 -17.13 -18.95
C PHE A 46 -16.20 -16.43 -20.29
N GLY A 47 -14.98 -16.58 -20.81
CA GLY A 47 -14.55 -15.92 -22.05
C GLY A 47 -13.89 -14.55 -21.84
N TYR A 48 -13.64 -14.14 -20.60
CA TYR A 48 -13.04 -12.84 -20.29
C TYR A 48 -11.64 -12.67 -20.89
N SER A 49 -10.80 -13.70 -20.77
CA SER A 49 -9.52 -13.79 -21.46
C SER A 49 -9.50 -15.02 -22.36
N PHE A 50 -8.79 -14.92 -23.48
CA PHE A 50 -8.77 -15.98 -24.49
C PHE A 50 -7.40 -16.08 -25.16
N LYS A 51 -6.92 -17.31 -25.31
CA LYS A 51 -5.73 -17.67 -26.08
C LYS A 51 -5.94 -19.00 -26.81
N ILE A 52 -5.24 -19.18 -27.91
CA ILE A 52 -5.23 -20.43 -28.67
C ILE A 52 -3.85 -21.04 -28.55
N ILE A 53 -3.76 -22.25 -28.03
CA ILE A 53 -2.52 -23.02 -28.00
C ILE A 53 -2.58 -24.12 -29.05
N LYS A 54 -1.44 -24.34 -29.71
CA LYS A 54 -1.26 -25.41 -30.70
C LYS A 54 -0.10 -26.28 -30.26
N ASN A 55 -0.35 -27.57 -30.08
CA ASN A 55 0.67 -28.56 -29.80
C ASN A 55 0.66 -29.63 -30.90
N GLY A 56 1.53 -29.47 -31.90
CA GLY A 56 1.49 -30.27 -33.12
C GLY A 56 0.17 -30.10 -33.87
N THR A 57 -0.63 -31.18 -33.96
CA THR A 57 -1.95 -31.19 -34.61
C THR A 57 -3.10 -30.86 -33.67
N GLU A 58 -2.86 -30.85 -32.36
CA GLU A 58 -3.87 -30.55 -31.36
C GLU A 58 -3.98 -29.05 -31.15
N THR A 59 -5.22 -28.55 -31.16
CA THR A 59 -5.53 -27.15 -30.85
C THR A 59 -6.41 -27.13 -29.62
N SER A 60 -6.03 -26.35 -28.61
CA SER A 60 -6.86 -26.10 -27.43
C SER A 60 -7.11 -24.61 -27.28
N PHE A 61 -8.29 -24.26 -26.78
CA PHE A 61 -8.60 -22.91 -26.34
C PHE A 61 -8.31 -22.78 -24.85
N ILE A 62 -7.62 -21.71 -24.49
CA ILE A 62 -7.42 -21.30 -23.11
C ILE A 62 -8.36 -20.15 -22.84
N ILE A 63 -9.25 -20.33 -21.86
CA ILE A 63 -10.36 -19.45 -21.57
C ILE A 63 -10.29 -19.04 -20.11
N GLY A 64 -10.21 -17.74 -19.85
CA GLY A 64 -10.36 -17.18 -18.52
C GLY A 64 -11.82 -16.94 -18.17
N ALA A 65 -12.17 -17.29 -16.94
CA ALA A 65 -13.48 -17.11 -16.33
C ALA A 65 -13.31 -16.55 -14.89
N PRO A 66 -12.87 -15.29 -14.75
CA PRO A 66 -12.68 -14.67 -13.45
C PRO A 66 -14.04 -14.49 -12.76
N LYS A 67 -14.11 -14.81 -11.46
CA LYS A 67 -15.32 -14.57 -10.67
C LYS A 67 -15.20 -13.25 -9.92
N ALA A 68 -16.25 -12.43 -9.99
CA ALA A 68 -16.29 -11.17 -9.26
C ALA A 68 -16.28 -11.40 -7.74
N ILE A 69 -15.51 -10.58 -7.04
CA ILE A 69 -15.51 -10.53 -5.57
C ILE A 69 -16.78 -9.80 -5.14
N THR A 70 -17.65 -10.48 -4.40
CA THR A 70 -18.82 -9.86 -3.76
C THR A 70 -18.51 -9.60 -2.29
N PHE A 71 -18.38 -8.33 -1.91
CA PHE A 71 -18.25 -7.93 -0.52
C PHE A 71 -19.62 -7.97 0.15
N THR A 72 -19.88 -9.02 0.93
CA THR A 72 -21.07 -9.08 1.79
C THR A 72 -20.80 -8.24 3.02
N ASN A 73 -21.45 -7.07 3.08
CA ASN A 73 -21.32 -6.03 4.09
C ASN A 73 -20.18 -5.05 3.78
N GLY A 74 -20.50 -3.75 3.74
CA GLY A 74 -19.58 -2.65 3.37
C GLY A 74 -18.48 -2.36 4.38
N ASN A 75 -18.00 -3.37 5.10
CA ASN A 75 -16.77 -3.33 5.87
C ASN A 75 -15.67 -4.03 5.06
N GLU A 76 -14.69 -3.25 4.61
CA GLU A 76 -13.40 -3.72 4.09
C GLU A 76 -12.63 -4.42 5.24
N SER A 77 -13.15 -5.56 5.68
CA SER A 77 -12.56 -6.38 6.73
C SER A 77 -11.56 -7.35 6.11
N CYS A 78 -10.49 -7.62 6.85
CA CYS A 78 -9.47 -8.62 6.50
C CYS A 78 -9.95 -10.08 6.51
N ALA A 79 -11.26 -10.29 6.63
CA ALA A 79 -11.90 -11.59 6.50
C ALA A 79 -13.20 -11.46 5.67
N PRO A 80 -13.14 -11.11 4.37
CA PRO A 80 -14.31 -11.28 3.53
C PRO A 80 -14.58 -12.78 3.35
N ASP A 81 -15.86 -13.17 3.31
CA ASP A 81 -16.28 -14.53 2.90
C ASP A 81 -16.03 -14.66 1.39
N LEU A 82 -14.77 -14.89 1.01
CA LEU A 82 -14.35 -15.01 -0.38
C LEU A 82 -14.77 -16.40 -0.88
N LYS A 83 -15.80 -16.45 -1.74
CA LYS A 83 -16.40 -17.72 -2.17
C LYS A 83 -15.81 -18.34 -3.43
N ALA A 84 -15.07 -17.61 -4.27
CA ALA A 84 -14.52 -18.20 -5.49
C ALA A 84 -13.23 -17.56 -6.01
N THR A 85 -12.31 -18.39 -6.51
CA THR A 85 -10.99 -18.06 -7.08
C THR A 85 -11.05 -17.41 -8.46
N GLY A 86 -12.08 -17.70 -9.27
CA GLY A 86 -11.98 -17.58 -10.74
C GLY A 86 -11.34 -18.83 -11.35
N ASP A 87 -11.49 -19.02 -12.67
CA ASP A 87 -11.06 -20.24 -13.36
C ASP A 87 -10.31 -19.93 -14.66
N LEU A 88 -9.24 -20.67 -14.92
CA LEU A 88 -8.56 -20.79 -16.20
C LEU A 88 -8.88 -22.17 -16.78
N LEU A 89 -9.48 -22.21 -17.96
CA LEU A 89 -10.02 -23.42 -18.55
C LEU A 89 -9.28 -23.75 -19.84
N GLU A 90 -8.93 -25.02 -20.03
CA GLU A 90 -8.46 -25.55 -21.30
C GLU A 90 -9.57 -26.39 -21.94
N CYS A 91 -9.99 -25.98 -23.13
CA CYS A 91 -11.00 -26.66 -23.92
C CYS A 91 -10.33 -27.22 -25.19
N PRO A 92 -10.00 -28.52 -25.23
CA PRO A 92 -9.44 -29.15 -26.41
C PRO A 92 -10.42 -29.10 -27.57
N VAL A 93 -9.95 -28.72 -28.76
CA VAL A 93 -10.82 -28.46 -29.90
C VAL A 93 -10.58 -29.50 -30.99
N SER A 94 -11.12 -30.70 -30.77
CA SER A 94 -11.14 -31.76 -31.78
C SER A 94 -12.33 -31.60 -32.71
N ASN A 95 -12.11 -31.72 -34.03
CA ASN A 95 -13.16 -31.80 -35.06
C ASN A 95 -14.10 -30.57 -35.17
N LEU A 96 -13.56 -29.35 -35.13
CA LEU A 96 -14.32 -28.09 -35.31
C LEU A 96 -15.24 -28.03 -36.54
N PHE A 97 -14.93 -28.82 -37.57
CA PHE A 97 -15.65 -28.83 -38.85
C PHE A 97 -16.43 -30.13 -39.10
N ALA A 98 -16.60 -30.98 -38.09
CA ALA A 98 -17.46 -32.16 -38.21
C ALA A 98 -18.93 -31.75 -38.40
N SER A 99 -19.69 -32.59 -39.12
CA SER A 99 -21.11 -32.39 -39.39
C SER A 99 -21.99 -32.34 -38.14
N THR A 100 -21.51 -32.88 -37.01
CA THR A 100 -22.09 -32.77 -35.68
C THR A 100 -20.99 -32.45 -34.66
N PRO A 101 -20.70 -31.16 -34.41
CA PRO A 101 -19.71 -30.76 -33.42
C PRO A 101 -20.18 -31.18 -32.03
N ALA A 102 -19.39 -31.98 -31.31
CA ALA A 102 -19.59 -32.17 -29.89
C ALA A 102 -19.16 -30.90 -29.14
N ASN A 103 -19.89 -30.50 -28.11
CA ASN A 103 -19.44 -29.41 -27.23
C ASN A 103 -18.13 -29.84 -26.57
N PRO A 104 -17.03 -29.08 -26.73
CA PRO A 104 -15.78 -29.43 -26.09
C PRO A 104 -15.92 -29.35 -24.58
N THR A 105 -15.46 -30.39 -23.88
CA THR A 105 -15.36 -30.39 -22.41
C THR A 105 -14.15 -29.58 -21.99
N CYS A 106 -14.35 -28.54 -21.19
CA CYS A 106 -13.27 -27.73 -20.65
C CYS A 106 -12.80 -28.28 -19.30
N ASN A 107 -11.50 -28.30 -19.07
CA ASN A 107 -10.91 -28.70 -17.79
C ASN A 107 -10.25 -27.51 -17.11
N SER A 108 -10.36 -27.43 -15.79
CA SER A 108 -9.63 -26.42 -15.01
C SER A 108 -8.12 -26.64 -15.12
N ARG A 109 -7.42 -25.53 -15.38
CA ARG A 109 -5.97 -25.43 -15.49
C ARG A 109 -5.43 -24.41 -14.49
N ASN A 110 -6.12 -24.19 -13.37
CA ASN A 110 -5.63 -23.29 -12.31
C ASN A 110 -4.35 -23.86 -11.66
N PRO A 111 -3.36 -23.02 -11.32
CA PRO A 111 -2.21 -23.43 -10.53
C PRO A 111 -2.61 -23.84 -9.11
N PRO A 112 -1.84 -24.70 -8.43
CA PRO A 112 -2.20 -25.24 -7.11
C PRO A 112 -2.29 -24.19 -5.99
N GLY A 113 -1.69 -23.00 -6.18
CA GLY A 113 -1.65 -21.93 -5.19
C GLY A 113 -2.79 -20.91 -5.25
N THR A 114 -3.72 -21.02 -6.21
CA THR A 114 -4.85 -20.07 -6.33
C THR A 114 -5.78 -20.15 -5.11
N GLN A 115 -6.17 -19.00 -4.57
CA GLN A 115 -7.05 -18.87 -3.41
C GLN A 115 -8.38 -18.19 -3.77
N ARG A 116 -9.39 -18.38 -2.92
CA ARG A 116 -10.71 -17.78 -3.15
C ARG A 116 -10.57 -16.25 -3.08
N GLY A 117 -11.18 -15.55 -4.03
CA GLY A 117 -11.12 -14.09 -4.15
C GLY A 117 -10.10 -13.60 -5.19
N ASP A 118 -9.23 -14.46 -5.72
CA ASP A 118 -8.16 -14.02 -6.61
C ASP A 118 -8.65 -13.50 -7.98
N ALA A 119 -9.87 -13.84 -8.41
CA ALA A 119 -10.35 -13.57 -9.78
C ALA A 119 -9.38 -14.08 -10.87
N PHE A 120 -8.79 -15.26 -10.67
CA PHE A 120 -7.90 -15.93 -11.60
C PHE A 120 -8.58 -16.16 -12.97
N GLY A 121 -7.81 -16.08 -14.05
CA GLY A 121 -8.33 -16.07 -15.43
C GLY A 121 -8.60 -14.67 -15.99
N GLN A 122 -8.35 -13.60 -15.23
CA GLN A 122 -8.52 -12.23 -15.72
C GLN A 122 -7.49 -11.83 -16.79
N SER A 123 -6.23 -12.25 -16.63
CA SER A 123 -5.17 -11.96 -17.60
C SER A 123 -4.39 -13.23 -17.91
N VAL A 124 -4.28 -13.53 -19.21
CA VAL A 124 -3.60 -14.73 -19.70
C VAL A 124 -2.84 -14.35 -20.97
N ASP A 125 -1.57 -14.70 -21.01
CA ASP A 125 -0.72 -14.51 -22.18
C ASP A 125 0.16 -15.72 -22.48
N LEU A 126 0.67 -15.77 -23.71
CA LEU A 126 1.59 -16.80 -24.17
C LEU A 126 2.97 -16.19 -24.40
N SER A 127 3.99 -16.78 -23.80
CA SER A 127 5.37 -16.45 -24.14
C SER A 127 5.70 -16.90 -25.56
N PRO A 128 6.75 -16.34 -26.18
CA PRO A 128 7.23 -16.78 -27.50
C PRO A 128 7.55 -18.29 -27.58
N ASP A 129 7.98 -18.88 -26.46
CA ASP A 129 8.32 -20.30 -26.35
C ASP A 129 7.09 -21.20 -26.18
N GLY A 130 5.88 -20.61 -26.08
CA GLY A 130 4.62 -21.34 -25.91
C GLY A 130 4.25 -21.64 -24.45
N ASN A 131 5.03 -21.17 -23.48
CA ASN A 131 4.67 -21.23 -22.06
C ASN A 131 3.51 -20.28 -21.75
N LEU A 132 2.64 -20.69 -20.83
CA LEU A 132 1.45 -19.94 -20.45
C LEU A 132 1.76 -19.05 -19.24
N LEU A 133 1.52 -17.75 -19.36
CA LEU A 133 1.57 -16.81 -18.25
C LEU A 133 0.13 -16.46 -17.85
N ALA A 134 -0.27 -16.80 -16.63
CA ALA A 134 -1.58 -16.47 -16.09
C ALA A 134 -1.43 -15.59 -14.85
N CYS A 135 -2.07 -14.43 -14.86
CA CYS A 135 -1.98 -13.45 -13.78
C CYS A 135 -3.36 -13.15 -13.18
N SER A 136 -3.36 -12.92 -11.87
CA SER A 136 -4.49 -12.45 -11.09
C SER A 136 -4.11 -11.17 -10.36
N PRO A 137 -4.84 -10.06 -10.54
CA PRO A 137 -4.63 -8.84 -9.77
C PRO A 137 -5.39 -8.83 -8.42
N GLY A 138 -6.17 -9.87 -8.13
CA GLY A 138 -7.16 -9.87 -7.05
C GLY A 138 -6.71 -10.49 -5.72
N LYS A 139 -5.42 -10.83 -5.55
CA LYS A 139 -4.95 -11.46 -4.30
C LYS A 139 -5.09 -10.47 -3.15
N LEU A 140 -6.07 -10.73 -2.29
CA LEU A 140 -6.28 -9.94 -1.09
C LEU A 140 -5.11 -10.18 -0.12
N GLN A 141 -4.35 -9.13 0.16
CA GLN A 141 -3.30 -9.14 1.18
C GLN A 141 -3.62 -8.11 2.27
N CYS A 142 -3.72 -8.59 3.50
CA CYS A 142 -3.96 -7.75 4.66
C CYS A 142 -2.68 -7.39 5.40
N CYS A 143 -2.40 -6.09 5.53
CA CYS A 143 -1.25 -5.56 6.25
C CYS A 143 -1.72 -4.62 7.38
N SER A 144 -1.81 -5.15 8.60
CA SER A 144 -2.33 -4.44 9.78
C SER A 144 -3.75 -3.89 9.57
N SER A 145 -3.89 -2.60 9.28
CA SER A 145 -5.18 -1.92 9.07
C SER A 145 -5.48 -1.60 7.60
N ALA A 146 -4.60 -1.97 6.67
CA ALA A 146 -4.76 -1.70 5.24
C ALA A 146 -4.87 -2.98 4.42
N VAL A 147 -5.70 -2.92 3.38
CA VAL A 147 -5.88 -3.98 2.38
C VAL A 147 -5.07 -3.61 1.14
N TYR A 148 -4.20 -4.51 0.72
CA TYR A 148 -3.44 -4.41 -0.52
C TYR A 148 -3.93 -5.49 -1.48
N LEU A 149 -3.92 -5.18 -2.78
CA LEU A 149 -4.20 -6.14 -3.85
C LEU A 149 -2.94 -6.34 -4.71
N PRO A 150 -1.89 -6.97 -4.17
CA PRO A 150 -0.74 -7.33 -4.98
C PRO A 150 -1.17 -8.33 -6.05
N GLY A 151 -1.08 -7.94 -7.32
CA GLY A 151 -1.21 -8.91 -8.39
C GLY A 151 -0.12 -9.98 -8.30
N TYR A 152 -0.44 -11.18 -8.74
CA TYR A 152 0.51 -12.27 -8.89
C TYR A 152 0.36 -12.96 -10.23
N CYS A 153 1.42 -13.62 -10.67
CA CYS A 153 1.47 -14.38 -11.91
C CYS A 153 2.03 -15.78 -11.67
N TYR A 154 1.55 -16.72 -12.47
CA TYR A 154 2.10 -18.06 -12.58
C TYR A 154 2.54 -18.29 -14.02
N ASN A 155 3.71 -18.92 -14.19
CA ASN A 155 4.21 -19.37 -15.46
C ASN A 155 4.11 -20.90 -15.54
N GLU A 156 3.56 -21.41 -16.63
CA GLU A 156 3.42 -22.83 -16.90
C GLU A 156 4.42 -23.26 -17.97
N ASP A 157 5.24 -24.24 -17.63
CA ASP A 157 6.13 -24.89 -18.58
C ASP A 157 5.32 -25.80 -19.52
N ASN A 158 5.40 -25.53 -20.83
CA ASN A 158 4.65 -26.24 -21.86
C ASN A 158 5.06 -27.72 -22.02
N HIS A 159 6.23 -28.13 -21.52
CA HIS A 159 6.74 -29.49 -21.68
C HIS A 159 6.21 -30.45 -20.61
N ASN A 160 6.06 -29.99 -19.38
CA ASN A 160 5.66 -30.82 -18.23
C ASN A 160 4.34 -30.38 -17.58
N ARG A 161 3.71 -29.30 -18.08
CA ARG A 161 2.48 -28.72 -17.52
C ARG A 161 2.61 -28.39 -16.02
N SER A 162 3.81 -27.99 -15.58
CA SER A 162 4.06 -27.58 -14.20
C SER A 162 3.98 -26.07 -14.07
N TRP A 163 3.41 -25.63 -12.96
CA TRP A 163 3.25 -24.23 -12.62
C TRP A 163 4.34 -23.78 -11.66
N MET A 164 4.93 -22.62 -11.96
CA MET A 164 5.84 -21.91 -11.06
C MET A 164 5.28 -20.50 -10.78
N GLU A 165 5.21 -20.11 -9.51
CA GLU A 165 4.86 -18.74 -9.15
C GLU A 165 5.98 -17.80 -9.61
N ASP A 166 5.62 -16.68 -10.25
CA ASP A 166 6.61 -15.69 -10.64
C ASP A 166 7.26 -15.10 -9.38
N VAL A 167 8.60 -15.14 -9.33
CA VAL A 167 9.40 -14.68 -8.19
C VAL A 167 9.05 -13.24 -7.80
N LYS A 168 8.68 -12.37 -8.75
CA LYS A 168 8.27 -10.98 -8.46
C LYS A 168 6.96 -10.92 -7.67
N SER A 169 6.08 -11.90 -7.84
CA SER A 169 4.82 -12.01 -7.10
C SER A 169 5.05 -12.46 -5.65
N SER A 170 6.09 -13.27 -5.41
CA SER A 170 6.44 -13.78 -4.08
C SER A 170 7.05 -12.73 -3.14
N GLN A 171 7.51 -11.59 -3.67
CA GLN A 171 8.09 -10.50 -2.88
C GLN A 171 7.05 -9.53 -2.31
N ASN A 172 5.78 -9.69 -2.68
CA ASN A 172 4.67 -8.92 -2.12
C ASN A 172 4.30 -9.46 -0.73
N HIS A 173 5.22 -9.36 0.22
CA HIS A 173 4.93 -9.52 1.63
C HIS A 173 4.59 -8.16 2.22
N CYS A 174 3.63 -8.14 3.15
CA CYS A 174 3.42 -6.99 4.02
C CYS A 174 4.73 -6.65 4.72
N LEU A 175 5.49 -5.71 4.16
CA LEU A 175 6.55 -5.06 4.91
C LEU A 175 5.81 -4.31 6.01
N SER A 176 5.92 -4.82 7.24
CA SER A 176 5.41 -4.13 8.41
C SER A 176 6.30 -2.91 8.64
N ILE A 177 6.06 -1.87 7.85
CA ILE A 177 6.76 -0.61 7.97
C ILE A 177 6.39 -0.05 9.33
N GLN A 178 7.37 0.01 10.21
CA GLN A 178 7.23 0.64 11.52
C GLN A 178 7.40 2.15 11.34
N LEU A 179 6.69 2.93 12.15
CA LEU A 179 6.76 4.39 12.11
C LEU A 179 7.19 4.92 13.47
N ASP A 180 8.28 5.67 13.48
CA ASP A 180 8.71 6.47 14.63
C ASP A 180 8.46 7.96 14.27
N LEU A 181 7.47 8.57 14.92
CA LEU A 181 6.97 9.91 14.64
C LEU A 181 7.30 10.86 15.80
N MET A 182 7.96 11.99 15.52
CA MET A 182 8.21 13.03 16.51
C MET A 182 7.51 14.33 16.11
N PHE A 183 6.63 14.83 16.98
CA PHE A 183 6.12 16.20 16.87
C PHE A 183 7.11 17.17 17.51
N VAL A 184 7.50 18.21 16.79
CA VAL A 184 8.43 19.25 17.26
C VAL A 184 7.67 20.57 17.28
N LEU A 185 7.27 20.98 18.47
CA LEU A 185 6.32 22.07 18.69
C LEU A 185 7.07 23.35 19.07
N ASP A 186 6.90 24.39 18.27
CA ASP A 186 7.35 25.73 18.60
C ASP A 186 6.55 26.29 19.78
N GLY A 187 7.26 26.56 20.87
CA GLY A 187 6.79 27.21 22.08
C GLY A 187 7.43 28.58 22.28
N SER A 188 7.96 29.21 21.22
CA SER A 188 8.52 30.56 21.25
C SER A 188 7.46 31.63 21.49
N GLU A 189 7.88 32.82 21.92
CA GLU A 189 7.01 33.90 22.34
C GLU A 189 6.02 34.36 21.26
N SER A 190 6.42 34.33 19.99
CA SER A 190 5.58 34.74 18.85
C SER A 190 4.31 33.88 18.72
N VAL A 191 4.39 32.61 19.11
CA VAL A 191 3.26 31.68 19.04
C VAL A 191 2.14 32.16 19.96
N THR A 192 2.45 32.73 21.12
CA THR A 192 1.51 33.09 22.20
C THR A 192 0.88 31.88 22.90
N ILE A 193 0.44 32.09 24.14
CA ILE A 193 -0.22 31.04 24.96
C ILE A 193 -1.49 30.52 24.26
N SER A 194 -2.31 31.41 23.69
CA SER A 194 -3.57 31.03 23.06
C SER A 194 -3.37 30.17 21.83
N ASN A 195 -2.40 30.48 20.96
CA ASN A 195 -2.17 29.63 19.78
C ASN A 195 -1.44 28.34 20.17
N PHE A 196 -0.65 28.33 21.24
CA PHE A 196 -0.02 27.10 21.70
C PHE A 196 -1.07 26.05 22.15
N GLU A 197 -2.20 26.48 22.72
CA GLU A 197 -3.33 25.57 22.97
C GLU A 197 -3.92 24.98 21.67
N LEU A 198 -3.97 25.77 20.59
CA LEU A 198 -4.39 25.28 19.26
C LEU A 198 -3.38 24.27 18.70
N VAL A 199 -2.07 24.53 18.84
CA VAL A 199 -0.99 23.61 18.45
C VAL A 199 -1.12 22.27 19.19
N LYS A 200 -1.41 22.30 20.49
CA LYS A 200 -1.66 21.08 21.29
C LYS A 200 -2.86 20.30 20.77
N ASN A 201 -3.99 20.97 20.53
CA ASN A 201 -5.19 20.30 20.02
C ASN A 201 -4.95 19.70 18.63
N TRP A 202 -4.34 20.46 17.72
CA TRP A 202 -3.96 19.97 16.39
C TRP A 202 -3.05 18.73 16.47
N THR A 203 -2.08 18.73 17.40
CA THR A 203 -1.19 17.57 17.60
C THR A 203 -1.97 16.33 18.02
N ILE A 204 -2.98 16.48 18.88
CA ILE A 204 -3.86 15.39 19.32
C ILE A 204 -4.70 14.86 18.16
N ASP A 205 -5.26 15.76 17.37
CA ASP A 205 -6.12 15.42 16.23
C ASP A 205 -5.34 14.68 15.14
N VAL A 206 -4.15 15.18 14.78
CA VAL A 206 -3.28 14.49 13.81
C VAL A 206 -2.81 13.14 14.35
N ALA A 207 -2.41 13.07 15.62
CA ALA A 207 -2.02 11.82 16.25
C ALA A 207 -3.15 10.77 16.26
N SER A 208 -4.43 11.18 16.19
CA SER A 208 -5.58 10.26 16.17
C SER A 208 -5.69 9.41 14.91
N SER A 209 -5.02 9.83 13.83
CA SER A 209 -4.96 9.08 12.58
C SER A 209 -3.91 7.95 12.60
N PHE A 210 -3.11 7.84 13.67
CA PHE A 210 -2.05 6.83 13.80
C PHE A 210 -2.39 5.79 14.86
N ASP A 211 -1.95 4.55 14.64
CA ASP A 211 -2.10 3.46 15.60
C ASP A 211 -0.92 3.41 16.59
N ILE A 212 -1.08 4.12 17.72
CA ILE A 212 -0.13 4.16 18.83
C ILE A 212 -0.18 2.86 19.68
N GLY A 213 -1.21 2.02 19.51
CA GLY A 213 -1.50 0.89 20.39
C GLY A 213 -0.84 -0.42 20.00
N SER A 214 -0.79 -0.74 18.70
CA SER A 214 -0.23 -2.01 18.20
C SER A 214 1.29 -2.13 18.34
N GLY A 215 1.96 -1.01 18.62
CA GLY A 215 3.42 -0.92 18.63
C GLY A 215 4.01 -0.68 17.24
N LEU A 216 3.23 -0.65 16.15
CA LEU A 216 3.74 -0.30 14.83
C LEU A 216 4.17 1.17 14.76
N THR A 217 3.36 2.07 15.34
CA THR A 217 3.70 3.48 15.46
C THR A 217 4.16 3.83 16.87
N LYS A 218 5.35 4.41 16.99
CA LYS A 218 5.80 5.11 18.21
C LYS A 218 5.70 6.60 17.98
N ILE A 219 5.11 7.31 18.94
CA ILE A 219 4.99 8.76 18.90
C ILE A 219 5.76 9.39 20.06
N GLY A 220 6.42 10.51 19.82
CA GLY A 220 7.00 11.40 20.81
C GLY A 220 6.67 12.86 20.55
N VAL A 221 6.95 13.71 21.54
CA VAL A 221 6.76 15.17 21.44
C VAL A 221 7.94 15.88 22.06
N ILE A 222 8.51 16.82 21.30
CA ILE A 222 9.48 17.82 21.75
C ILE A 222 8.79 19.17 21.68
N GLN A 223 8.95 19.99 22.71
CA GLN A 223 8.69 21.42 22.65
C GLN A 223 10.02 22.15 22.59
N TYR A 224 10.15 23.12 21.69
CA TYR A 224 11.33 23.94 21.57
C TYR A 224 11.00 25.43 21.60
N SER A 225 11.96 26.21 22.05
CA SER A 225 11.92 27.67 22.01
C SER A 225 13.35 28.17 21.91
N HIS A 226 13.98 28.59 23.00
CA HIS A 226 15.33 29.15 22.98
C HIS A 226 16.41 28.07 23.28
N TYR A 227 17.68 28.37 23.00
CA TYR A 227 18.84 27.53 23.26
C TYR A 227 19.97 28.37 23.86
N TRP A 228 20.62 27.82 24.89
CA TRP A 228 21.65 28.51 25.66
C TRP A 228 23.01 27.99 25.21
N GLU A 229 23.62 28.63 24.22
CA GLU A 229 24.87 28.15 23.60
C GLU A 229 26.00 27.91 24.61
N GLU A 230 26.08 28.77 25.63
CA GLU A 230 27.11 28.72 26.68
C GLU A 230 26.95 27.52 27.63
N LEU A 231 25.75 26.92 27.70
CA LEU A 231 25.42 25.89 28.68
C LEU A 231 25.63 24.44 28.18
N GLY A 232 26.14 24.29 26.95
CA GLY A 232 26.36 22.99 26.32
C GLY A 232 25.06 22.28 25.89
N SER A 233 25.16 21.13 25.23
CA SER A 233 24.03 20.47 24.56
C SER A 233 23.24 19.47 25.41
N SER A 234 23.44 19.45 26.73
CA SER A 234 22.77 18.48 27.61
C SER A 234 21.29 18.79 27.77
N ASP A 235 20.43 17.77 27.62
CA ASP A 235 18.98 17.88 27.78
C ASP A 235 18.55 18.33 29.18
N THR A 236 19.35 18.06 30.21
CA THR A 236 19.06 18.51 31.58
C THR A 236 19.27 20.00 31.78
N ILE A 237 20.05 20.63 30.91
CA ILE A 237 20.44 22.05 31.01
C ILE A 237 19.65 22.89 30.00
N GLN A 238 19.37 22.35 28.82
CA GLN A 238 18.58 23.01 27.77
C GLN A 238 17.08 22.88 28.03
N THR A 239 16.60 23.52 29.11
CA THR A 239 15.21 23.42 29.58
C THR A 239 14.16 23.86 28.56
N TYR A 240 14.57 24.64 27.56
CA TYR A 240 13.71 25.24 26.54
C TYR A 240 13.65 24.44 25.23
N ILE A 241 14.47 23.41 25.08
CA ILE A 241 14.35 22.39 24.04
C ILE A 241 14.18 21.03 24.71
N LYS A 242 12.93 20.69 25.03
CA LYS A 242 12.59 19.64 25.98
C LYS A 242 11.78 18.53 25.31
N THR A 243 12.15 17.29 25.58
CA THR A 243 11.33 16.12 25.27
C THR A 243 10.18 16.06 26.29
N GLU A 244 8.98 16.45 25.86
CA GLU A 244 7.79 16.43 26.69
C GLU A 244 7.20 15.01 26.80
N ILE A 245 7.27 14.25 25.70
CA ILE A 245 6.84 12.87 25.62
C ILE A 245 7.93 12.07 24.92
N PRO A 246 8.68 11.20 25.63
CA PRO A 246 9.69 10.36 25.02
C PRO A 246 9.07 9.42 23.96
N LEU A 247 9.80 9.19 22.87
CA LEU A 247 9.33 8.38 21.74
C LEU A 247 8.89 6.97 22.18
N GLY A 248 7.64 6.61 21.90
CA GLY A 248 7.09 5.29 22.20
C GLY A 248 6.86 4.98 23.69
N SER A 249 7.01 5.99 24.56
CA SER A 249 6.71 5.86 26.00
C SER A 249 5.21 5.71 26.27
N ILE A 250 4.37 6.22 25.37
CA ILE A 250 2.91 6.13 25.47
C ILE A 250 2.40 5.16 24.40
N LYS A 251 1.57 4.20 24.83
CA LYS A 251 0.96 3.15 23.98
C LYS A 251 -0.56 3.26 23.89
N SER A 252 -1.11 4.45 24.12
CA SER A 252 -2.56 4.68 24.18
C SER A 252 -2.90 6.08 23.72
N GLN A 253 -3.86 6.17 22.79
CA GLN A 253 -4.34 7.44 22.25
C GLN A 253 -4.82 8.40 23.35
N ALA A 254 -5.64 7.89 24.29
CA ALA A 254 -6.18 8.68 25.38
C ALA A 254 -5.09 9.21 26.32
N LYS A 255 -4.08 8.38 26.63
CA LYS A 255 -2.93 8.80 27.44
C LYS A 255 -2.06 9.83 26.71
N PHE A 256 -1.87 9.66 25.40
CA PHE A 256 -1.11 10.60 24.58
C PHE A 256 -1.78 11.97 24.61
N ALA A 257 -3.08 12.03 24.32
CA ALA A 257 -3.87 13.26 24.38
C ALA A 257 -3.82 13.92 25.77
N ALA A 258 -3.92 13.14 26.84
CA ALA A 258 -3.85 13.67 28.21
C ALA A 258 -2.47 14.25 28.56
N GLN A 259 -1.38 13.67 28.05
CA GLN A 259 -0.02 14.18 28.28
C GLN A 259 0.26 15.42 27.44
N VAL A 260 -0.15 15.45 26.16
CA VAL A 260 -0.01 16.63 25.30
C VAL A 260 -0.68 17.85 25.94
N ARG A 261 -1.91 17.70 26.47
CA ARG A 261 -2.61 18.81 27.14
C ARG A 261 -1.86 19.41 28.33
N LYS A 262 -1.02 18.62 29.02
CA LYS A 262 -0.25 19.05 30.20
C LYS A 262 1.04 19.79 29.86
N ILE A 263 1.45 19.81 28.59
CA ILE A 263 2.64 20.51 28.13
C ILE A 263 2.49 22.00 28.44
N ARG A 264 3.50 22.55 29.13
CA ARG A 264 3.55 23.97 29.54
C ARG A 264 4.30 24.77 28.50
N TYR A 265 3.71 25.87 28.06
CA TYR A 265 4.32 26.80 27.11
C TYR A 265 5.60 27.46 27.65
N HIS A 266 6.64 27.55 26.81
CA HIS A 266 8.00 27.95 27.21
C HIS A 266 8.34 29.46 27.03
N GLN A 267 7.86 30.13 25.99
CA GLN A 267 8.22 31.52 25.58
C GLN A 267 9.67 31.63 25.06
N PHE A 268 10.20 32.86 24.92
CA PHE A 268 11.54 33.19 24.37
C PHE A 268 11.66 33.09 22.84
N SER A 269 12.89 32.93 22.34
CA SER A 269 13.25 32.86 20.91
C SER A 269 12.87 31.53 20.24
N THR A 270 13.27 31.35 18.98
CA THR A 270 12.85 30.23 18.11
C THR A 270 14.08 29.51 17.54
N PHE A 271 14.68 28.57 18.27
CA PHE A 271 15.91 27.84 17.89
C PHE A 271 15.59 26.51 17.21
N THR A 272 15.14 26.61 15.96
CA THR A 272 14.63 25.48 15.18
C THR A 272 15.73 24.49 14.79
N ALA A 273 16.93 24.94 14.42
CA ALA A 273 18.01 24.03 14.00
C ALA A 273 18.47 23.14 15.16
N HIS A 274 18.61 23.72 16.36
CA HIS A 274 18.93 22.96 17.58
C HIS A 274 17.81 21.97 17.96
N ALA A 275 16.55 22.32 17.75
CA ALA A 275 15.41 21.44 18.00
C ALA A 275 15.39 20.23 17.05
N ILE A 276 15.71 20.43 15.77
CA ILE A 276 15.88 19.34 14.79
C ILE A 276 17.01 18.43 15.23
N ASN A 277 18.19 18.97 15.57
CA ASN A 277 19.33 18.17 16.02
C ASN A 277 19.02 17.38 17.29
N LYS A 278 18.28 17.97 18.24
CA LYS A 278 17.81 17.22 19.40
C LYS A 278 16.87 16.07 19.00
N THR A 279 15.96 16.31 18.07
CA THR A 279 15.02 15.29 17.59
C THR A 279 15.76 14.09 16.97
N ILE A 280 16.83 14.33 16.22
CA ILE A 280 17.69 13.27 15.69
C ILE A 280 18.36 12.48 16.82
N ARG A 281 18.88 13.14 17.86
CA ARG A 281 19.42 12.45 19.05
C ARG A 281 18.36 11.60 19.76
N ASP A 282 17.14 12.11 19.90
CA ASP A 282 16.02 11.36 20.49
C ASP A 282 15.65 10.12 19.65
N PHE A 283 15.70 10.22 18.31
CA PHE A 283 15.55 9.05 17.44
C PHE A 283 16.70 8.06 17.56
N GLN A 284 17.95 8.52 17.68
CA GLN A 284 19.13 7.67 17.86
C GLN A 284 19.06 6.84 19.15
N ASN A 285 18.38 7.36 20.17
CA ASN A 285 18.12 6.63 21.42
C ASN A 285 17.05 5.53 21.29
N SER A 286 16.29 5.49 20.20
CA SER A 286 15.32 4.43 19.92
C SER A 286 16.04 3.15 19.53
N ALA A 287 15.60 2.00 20.06
CA ALA A 287 16.05 0.69 19.61
C ALA A 287 15.79 0.43 18.10
N ARG A 288 14.93 1.24 17.47
CA ARG A 288 14.63 1.19 16.02
C ARG A 288 15.51 2.07 15.16
N TRP A 289 16.50 2.75 15.73
CA TRP A 289 17.34 3.68 14.97
C TRP A 289 17.95 3.03 13.73
N ASN A 290 18.55 1.86 13.89
CA ASN A 290 19.21 1.12 12.79
C ASN A 290 18.29 0.12 12.07
N ASP A 291 16.98 0.12 12.34
CA ASP A 291 16.04 -0.76 11.64
C ASP A 291 15.65 -0.18 10.27
N ALA A 292 16.02 -0.88 9.20
CA ALA A 292 15.73 -0.50 7.82
C ALA A 292 14.22 -0.46 7.49
N ASN A 293 13.41 -1.20 8.27
CA ASN A 293 11.95 -1.25 8.13
C ASN A 293 11.24 -0.19 8.98
N THR A 294 11.97 0.63 9.74
CA THR A 294 11.40 1.74 10.51
C THR A 294 11.60 3.07 9.78
N ARG A 295 10.50 3.73 9.41
CA ARG A 295 10.50 5.11 8.92
C ARG A 295 10.48 6.08 10.10
N LYS A 296 11.30 7.13 10.01
CA LYS A 296 11.47 8.15 11.05
C LYS A 296 10.99 9.47 10.47
N VAL A 297 9.98 10.08 11.09
CA VAL A 297 9.32 11.27 10.55
C VAL A 297 9.27 12.36 11.60
N ILE A 298 9.65 13.57 11.21
CA ILE A 298 9.55 14.78 12.02
C ILE A 298 8.38 15.59 11.48
N ILE A 299 7.45 15.97 12.37
CA ILE A 299 6.44 16.99 12.07
C ILE A 299 6.82 18.24 12.87
N LEU A 300 7.42 19.20 12.18
CA LEU A 300 7.82 20.48 12.75
C LEU A 300 6.68 21.50 12.61
N LEU A 301 6.29 22.10 13.73
CA LEU A 301 5.30 23.17 13.80
C LEU A 301 5.98 24.43 14.29
N THR A 302 5.86 25.52 13.53
CA THR A 302 6.39 26.85 13.85
C THR A 302 5.51 27.93 13.25
N ASP A 303 5.47 29.11 13.89
CA ASP A 303 4.72 30.27 13.41
C ASP A 303 5.59 31.31 12.68
N GLY A 304 6.91 31.10 12.62
CA GLY A 304 7.82 32.17 12.20
C GLY A 304 9.21 31.74 11.78
N ARG A 305 10.13 32.70 11.85
CA ARG A 305 11.52 32.59 11.40
C ARG A 305 12.38 32.02 12.53
N SER A 306 13.27 31.07 12.20
CA SER A 306 14.26 30.62 13.16
C SER A 306 15.28 31.70 13.54
N SER A 307 15.58 31.80 14.82
CA SER A 307 16.65 32.63 15.39
C SER A 307 18.04 32.07 15.07
N ASP A 308 18.12 30.75 14.86
CA ASP A 308 19.36 30.01 14.58
C ASP A 308 19.41 29.50 13.13
N PHE A 309 18.78 30.24 12.20
CA PHE A 309 18.56 29.82 10.82
C PHE A 309 19.84 29.50 10.03
N GLU A 310 20.98 30.08 10.42
CA GLU A 310 22.29 29.81 9.84
C GLU A 310 22.77 28.36 10.07
N TYR A 311 22.26 27.70 11.11
CA TYR A 311 22.57 26.31 11.43
C TYR A 311 21.61 25.30 10.77
N LEU A 312 20.51 25.75 10.16
CA LEU A 312 19.53 24.85 9.51
C LEU A 312 20.15 23.98 8.41
N PRO A 313 21.07 24.47 7.54
CA PRO A 313 21.72 23.62 6.53
C PRO A 313 22.56 22.47 7.11
N TYR A 314 22.98 22.59 8.38
CA TYR A 314 23.76 21.57 9.09
C TYR A 314 22.89 20.76 10.06
N SER A 315 21.60 21.09 10.16
CA SER A 315 20.68 20.34 11.00
C SER A 315 20.27 19.04 10.33
N ALA A 316 20.10 17.98 11.13
CA ALA A 316 19.80 16.63 10.65
C ALA A 316 20.84 15.99 9.70
N ALA A 317 22.09 16.50 9.71
CA ALA A 317 23.24 15.87 9.06
C ALA A 317 23.79 14.69 9.86
#